data_AF-A0A947CGU3-F1
#
_entry.id   AF-A0A947CGU3-F1
#
_cell.length_a   1.000
_cell.length_b   1.000
_cell.length_c   1.000
_cell.angle_alpha   90.00
_cell.angle_beta   90.00
_cell.angle_gamma   90.00
#
_symmetry.space_group_name_H-M   'P 1'
#
loop_
_entity.id
_entity.type
_entity.pdbx_description
1 polymer ?
#
loop_
_entity_poly.entity_id
_entity_poly.type
_entity_poly.pdbx_seq_one_letter_code
_entity_poly.pdbx_strand_id
1 'polypeptide(L)'
;MRTTVLVGDQRRPPVAEVFDTLRTRLRGLVEIVAEFDADDDPLPETLTPDLAIAVGGDGTLIAQARRLLDRQIPIVGVNVGRLGFLAEFDVPGLLRHAPAIFAVDPACRRH
;
A
#
# COMPACT_ATOMS: atom_id res chain seq x y z
N MET A 1 -13.14 5.74 -9.39
CA MET A 1 -12.11 5.86 -8.34
C MET A 1 -11.57 4.47 -8.11
N ARG A 2 -10.26 4.29 -7.95
CA ARG A 2 -9.68 2.95 -7.73
C ARG A 2 -9.94 2.51 -6.29
N THR A 3 -10.35 1.26 -6.13
CA THR A 3 -10.50 0.61 -4.83
C THR A 3 -9.13 0.19 -4.32
N THR A 4 -8.81 0.59 -3.10
CA THR A 4 -7.49 0.39 -2.49
C THR A 4 -7.65 -0.22 -1.11
N VAL A 5 -6.77 -1.17 -0.78
CA VAL A 5 -6.61 -1.65 0.60
C VAL A 5 -5.32 -1.12 1.19
N LEU A 6 -5.34 -0.80 2.48
CA LEU A 6 -4.13 -0.49 3.24
C LEU A 6 -3.72 -1.72 4.06
N VAL A 7 -2.43 -2.03 4.08
CA VAL A 7 -1.89 -3.17 4.83
C VAL A 7 -0.66 -2.76 5.62
N GLY A 8 -0.62 -3.03 6.93
CA GLY A 8 0.47 -2.59 7.79
C GLY A 8 0.17 -2.81 9.26
N ASP A 9 1.19 -3.08 10.09
CA ASP A 9 1.05 -3.29 11.54
C ASP A 9 0.77 -1.96 12.26
N GLN A 10 -0.51 -1.62 12.43
CA GLN A 10 -0.92 -0.33 13.00
C GLN A 10 -0.63 -0.21 14.50
N ARG A 11 -0.25 -1.30 15.18
CA ARG A 11 0.24 -1.26 16.57
C ARG A 11 1.58 -0.54 16.69
N ARG A 12 2.31 -0.38 15.58
CA ARG A 12 3.53 0.44 15.51
C ARG A 12 3.13 1.89 15.25
N PRO A 13 3.40 2.83 16.19
CA PRO A 13 2.95 4.23 16.05
C PRO A 13 3.33 4.90 14.72
N PRO A 14 4.56 4.71 14.18
CA PRO A 14 4.92 5.28 12.89
C PRO A 14 4.03 4.78 11.74
N VAL A 15 3.58 3.52 11.77
CA VAL A 15 2.71 2.96 10.73
C VAL A 15 1.31 3.56 10.84
N ALA A 16 0.77 3.66 12.06
CA ALA A 16 -0.54 4.31 12.30
C ALA A 16 -0.58 5.76 11.79
N GLU A 17 0.47 6.54 12.05
CA GLU A 17 0.59 7.92 11.56
C GLU A 17 0.57 8.00 10.01
N VAL A 18 1.19 7.03 9.33
CA VAL A 18 1.15 6.94 7.88
C VAL A 18 -0.25 6.57 7.39
N PHE A 19 -0.94 5.63 8.04
CA PHE A 19 -2.32 5.30 7.71
C PHE A 19 -3.23 6.52 7.79
N ASP A 20 -3.14 7.31 8.87
CA ASP A 20 -3.90 8.56 9.02
C ASP A 20 -3.57 9.57 7.91
N THR A 21 -2.30 9.67 7.56
CA THR A 21 -1.84 10.51 6.45
C THR A 21 -2.46 10.05 5.13
N LEU A 22 -2.43 8.76 4.82
CA LEU A 22 -3.00 8.19 3.60
C LEU A 22 -4.52 8.38 3.54
N ARG A 23 -5.24 8.07 4.62
CA ARG A 23 -6.70 8.29 4.75
C ARG A 23 -7.10 9.73 4.53
N THR A 24 -6.24 10.68 4.88
CA THR A 24 -6.51 12.11 4.75
C THR A 24 -6.13 12.62 3.37
N ARG A 25 -4.94 12.27 2.88
CA ARG A 25 -4.35 12.82 1.66
C ARG A 25 -4.87 12.17 0.38
N LEU A 26 -5.32 10.91 0.46
CA LEU A 26 -5.85 10.20 -0.70
C LEU A 26 -7.38 10.34 -0.83
N ARG A 27 -8.03 11.12 0.03
CA ARG A 27 -9.47 11.42 -0.10
C ARG A 27 -9.78 12.01 -1.47
N GLY A 28 -10.74 11.40 -2.17
CA GLY A 28 -11.14 11.81 -3.51
C GLY A 28 -10.19 11.36 -4.63
N LEU A 29 -9.07 10.71 -4.32
CA LEU A 29 -8.17 10.09 -5.30
C LEU A 29 -8.41 8.58 -5.41
N VAL A 30 -8.57 7.92 -4.26
CA VAL A 30 -8.85 6.47 -4.17
C VAL A 30 -9.97 6.20 -3.18
N GLU A 31 -10.66 5.09 -3.35
CA GLU A 31 -11.63 4.56 -2.41
C GLU A 31 -10.92 3.53 -1.52
N ILE A 32 -10.68 3.88 -0.25
CA ILE A 32 -10.11 2.92 0.71
C ILE A 32 -11.25 2.01 1.18
N VAL A 33 -11.24 0.76 0.73
CA VAL A 33 -12.35 -0.20 0.94
C VAL A 33 -12.15 -1.08 2.17
N ALA A 34 -10.90 -1.27 2.60
CA ALA A 34 -10.57 -2.02 3.80
C ALA A 34 -9.14 -1.75 4.25
N GLU A 35 -8.87 -2.12 5.49
CA GLU A 35 -7.55 -2.05 6.11
C GLU A 35 -7.27 -3.35 6.83
N PHE A 36 -6.03 -3.80 6.73
CA PHE A 36 -5.59 -5.05 7.31
C PHE A 36 -4.30 -4.81 8.08
N ASP A 37 -4.16 -5.52 9.20
CA ASP A 37 -2.86 -5.61 9.84
C ASP A 37 -1.89 -6.41 8.94
N ALA A 38 -0.60 -6.24 9.21
CA ALA A 38 0.46 -6.91 8.45
C ALA A 38 0.67 -8.38 8.86
N ASP A 39 -0.27 -8.98 9.58
CA ASP A 39 -0.26 -10.39 9.93
C ASP A 39 -0.48 -11.30 8.70
N ASP A 40 -0.23 -12.60 8.89
CA ASP A 40 -0.28 -13.62 7.85
C ASP A 40 -1.72 -14.01 7.44
N ASP A 41 -2.74 -13.38 8.01
CA ASP A 41 -4.14 -13.66 7.69
C ASP A 41 -4.43 -13.31 6.23
N PRO A 42 -4.95 -14.21 5.38
CA PRO A 42 -5.17 -13.93 3.97
C PRO A 42 -6.19 -12.81 3.74
N LEU A 43 -6.06 -12.06 2.62
CA LEU A 43 -7.12 -11.15 2.22
C LEU A 43 -8.37 -11.99 1.89
N PRO A 44 -9.57 -11.58 2.36
CA PRO A 44 -10.81 -12.28 2.01
C PRO A 44 -10.89 -12.53 0.51
N GLU A 45 -11.22 -13.74 0.08
CA GLU A 45 -11.31 -14.08 -1.36
C GLU A 45 -12.34 -13.23 -2.10
N THR A 46 -13.36 -12.76 -1.38
CA THR A 46 -14.41 -11.87 -1.89
C THR A 46 -13.95 -10.44 -2.14
N LEU A 47 -12.75 -10.05 -1.67
CA LEU A 47 -12.22 -8.70 -1.80
C LEU A 47 -11.19 -8.62 -2.94
N THR A 48 -11.52 -7.91 -4.00
CA THR A 48 -10.65 -7.73 -5.19
C THR A 48 -10.36 -6.25 -5.43
N PRO A 49 -9.42 -5.63 -4.68
CA PRO A 49 -9.09 -4.23 -4.87
C PRO A 49 -8.23 -4.02 -6.12
N ASP A 50 -8.28 -2.81 -6.66
CA ASP A 50 -7.46 -2.41 -7.82
C ASP A 50 -5.97 -2.24 -7.46
N LEU A 51 -5.67 -2.09 -6.16
CA LEU A 51 -4.32 -1.88 -5.61
C LEU A 51 -4.27 -2.18 -4.11
N ALA A 52 -3.10 -2.61 -3.62
CA ALA A 52 -2.75 -2.57 -2.21
C ALA A 52 -1.65 -1.53 -1.92
N ILE A 53 -1.77 -0.80 -0.81
CA ILE A 53 -0.68 0.01 -0.26
C ILE A 53 -0.17 -0.70 1.00
N ALA A 54 1.05 -1.22 0.91
CA ALA A 54 1.72 -1.88 2.02
C ALA A 54 2.60 -0.85 2.75
N VAL A 55 2.44 -0.73 4.06
CA VAL A 55 3.11 0.26 4.90
C VAL A 55 3.90 -0.47 5.99
N GLY A 56 5.22 -0.28 6.02
CA GLY A 56 6.06 -0.92 7.02
C GLY A 56 7.55 -0.83 6.68
N GLY A 57 8.34 -1.76 7.22
CA GLY A 57 9.75 -1.91 6.80
C GLY A 57 9.89 -2.93 5.67
N ASP A 58 11.12 -3.14 5.19
CA ASP A 58 11.45 -4.08 4.11
C ASP A 58 10.87 -5.49 4.32
N GLY A 59 10.97 -6.05 5.54
CA GLY A 59 10.39 -7.35 5.86
C GLY A 59 8.85 -7.39 5.73
N THR A 60 8.17 -6.31 6.13
CA THR A 60 6.71 -6.18 5.95
C THR A 60 6.37 -6.09 4.47
N LEU A 61 7.10 -5.27 3.69
CA LEU A 61 6.84 -5.11 2.26
C LEU A 61 7.04 -6.41 1.48
N ILE A 62 8.10 -7.19 1.77
CA ILE A 62 8.31 -8.51 1.15
C ILE A 62 7.20 -9.48 1.52
N ALA A 63 6.81 -9.53 2.81
CA ALA A 63 5.77 -10.43 3.27
C ALA A 63 4.44 -10.15 2.56
N GLN A 64 4.05 -8.88 2.46
CA GLN A 64 2.84 -8.48 1.74
C GLN A 64 2.96 -8.70 0.23
N ALA A 65 4.14 -8.48 -0.36
CA ALA A 65 4.39 -8.78 -1.76
C ALA A 65 4.16 -10.26 -2.08
N ARG A 66 4.65 -11.16 -1.24
CA ARG A 66 4.44 -12.61 -1.41
C ARG A 66 2.97 -13.00 -1.25
N ARG A 67 2.27 -12.45 -0.26
CA ARG A 67 0.85 -12.72 0.01
C ARG A 67 -0.06 -12.30 -1.14
N LEU A 68 0.26 -11.18 -1.79
CA LEU A 68 -0.55 -10.60 -2.85
C LEU A 68 -0.13 -11.05 -4.26
N LEU A 69 1.02 -11.72 -4.39
CA LEU A 69 1.54 -12.22 -5.67
C LEU A 69 0.53 -13.12 -6.38
N ASP A 70 -0.07 -14.06 -5.64
CA ASP A 70 -1.04 -15.03 -6.18
C ASP A 70 -2.37 -14.37 -6.59
N ARG A 71 -2.63 -13.15 -6.10
CA ARG A 71 -3.84 -12.38 -6.40
C ARG A 71 -3.66 -11.44 -7.59
N GLN A 72 -2.44 -11.28 -8.10
CA GLN A 72 -2.07 -10.32 -9.15
C GLN A 72 -2.49 -8.87 -8.84
N ILE A 73 -2.66 -8.53 -7.56
CA ILE A 73 -2.99 -7.17 -7.12
C ILE A 73 -1.70 -6.35 -7.12
N PRO A 74 -1.64 -5.21 -7.82
CA PRO A 74 -0.45 -4.36 -7.78
C PRO A 74 -0.23 -3.80 -6.36
N ILE A 75 1.03 -3.58 -5.99
CA ILE A 75 1.40 -3.19 -4.62
C ILE A 75 2.27 -1.95 -4.66
N VAL A 76 1.91 -0.97 -3.84
CA VAL A 76 2.74 0.20 -3.56
C VAL A 76 3.31 0.05 -2.16
N GLY A 77 4.63 -0.05 -2.07
CA GLY A 77 5.33 -0.15 -0.79
C GLY A 77 5.72 1.22 -0.24
N VAL A 78 5.35 1.51 1.00
CA VAL A 78 5.72 2.72 1.75
C VAL A 78 6.62 2.31 2.91
N ASN A 79 7.88 2.74 2.89
CA ASN A 79 8.76 2.52 4.05
C ASN A 79 8.38 3.45 5.19
N VAL A 80 8.34 2.92 6.40
CA VAL A 80 8.23 3.70 7.62
C VAL A 80 9.53 3.60 8.41
N GLY A 81 10.51 4.45 8.08
CA GLY A 81 11.87 4.46 8.64
C GLY A 81 12.86 5.39 7.90
N ARG A 82 14.18 5.22 8.11
CA ARG A 82 15.21 5.70 7.17
C ARG A 82 15.06 4.88 5.88
N LEU A 83 15.10 5.53 4.71
CA LEU A 83 15.01 4.88 3.38
C LEU A 83 15.72 3.52 3.36
N GLY A 84 14.93 2.44 3.43
CA GLY A 84 15.38 1.05 3.29
C GLY A 84 15.45 0.65 1.82
N PHE A 85 16.00 -0.53 1.55
CA PHE A 85 16.41 -0.96 0.20
C PHE A 85 15.23 -1.30 -0.72
N LEU A 86 14.01 -1.51 -0.19
CA LEU A 86 12.88 -2.09 -0.92
C LEU A 86 11.66 -1.19 -1.06
N ALA A 87 11.65 -0.01 -0.45
CA ALA A 87 10.55 0.92 -0.63
C ALA A 87 10.81 1.82 -1.83
N GLU A 88 9.88 1.79 -2.78
CA GLU A 88 9.92 2.66 -3.96
C GLU A 88 9.65 4.13 -3.58
N PHE A 89 8.93 4.37 -2.47
CA PHE A 89 8.59 5.70 -1.99
C PHE A 89 8.69 5.82 -0.46
N ASP A 90 9.19 6.97 0.01
CA ASP A 90 8.83 7.51 1.32
C ASP A 90 7.45 8.19 1.23
N VAL A 91 6.85 8.54 2.36
CA VAL A 91 5.51 9.18 2.38
C VAL A 91 5.47 10.44 1.50
N PRO A 92 6.43 11.38 1.59
CA PRO A 92 6.47 12.54 0.70
C PRO A 92 6.58 12.18 -0.78
N GLY A 93 7.39 11.18 -1.14
CA GLY A 93 7.57 10.68 -2.49
C GLY A 93 6.29 10.09 -3.07
N LEU A 94 5.60 9.24 -2.30
CA LEU A 94 4.33 8.66 -2.74
C LEU A 94 3.30 9.76 -3.03
N LEU A 95 3.16 10.72 -2.11
CA LEU A 95 2.20 11.82 -2.27
C LEU A 95 2.52 12.70 -3.48
N ARG A 96 3.81 12.90 -3.79
CA ARG A 96 4.25 13.63 -4.99
C ARG A 96 3.82 12.93 -6.28
N HIS A 97 3.87 11.60 -6.30
CA HIS A 97 3.60 10.78 -7.50
C HIS A 97 2.18 10.20 -7.55
N ALA A 98 1.38 10.38 -6.50
CA ALA A 98 0.03 9.85 -6.36
C ALA A 98 -0.87 10.07 -7.59
N PRO A 99 -0.93 11.26 -8.21
CA PRO A 99 -1.78 11.45 -9.39
C PRO A 99 -1.43 10.56 -10.58
N ALA A 100 -0.14 10.20 -10.75
CA ALA A 100 0.32 9.34 -11.84
C ALA A 100 0.17 7.85 -11.51
N ILE A 101 0.46 7.45 -10.26
CA ILE A 101 0.36 6.06 -9.80
C ILE A 101 -1.09 5.59 -9.74
N PHE A 102 -1.99 6.45 -9.27
CA PHE A 102 -3.40 6.12 -9.06
C PHE A 102 -4.31 6.55 -10.24
N ALA A 103 -3.76 7.15 -11.30
CA ALA A 103 -4.49 7.35 -12.55
C ALA A 103 -4.89 6.00 -13.18
N VAL A 104 -5.84 6.04 -14.12
CA VAL A 104 -6.56 4.87 -14.69
C VAL A 104 -5.66 3.95 -15.54
N ASP A 105 -4.37 4.23 -15.67
CA ASP A 105 -3.38 3.32 -16.26
C ASP A 105 -2.02 3.53 -15.59
N PRO A 106 -1.61 2.69 -14.62
CA PRO A 106 -0.29 2.78 -14.06
C PRO A 106 0.69 2.15 -15.04
N ALA A 107 1.75 2.87 -15.40
CA ALA A 107 2.93 2.34 -16.09
C ALA A 107 3.72 1.34 -15.22
N CYS A 108 3.04 0.44 -14.50
CA CYS A 108 3.62 -0.69 -13.81
C CYS A 108 3.97 -1.71 -14.89
N ARG A 109 5.25 -1.69 -15.27
CA ARG A 109 5.83 -2.54 -16.30
C ARG A 109 5.52 -4.01 -15.97
N ARG A 110 4.70 -4.65 -16.80
CA ARG A 110 4.52 -6.11 -16.79
C ARG A 110 5.86 -6.73 -17.14
N HIS A 111 6.52 -7.37 -16.18
CA HIS A 111 7.59 -8.33 -16.43
C HIS A 111 7.04 -9.74 -16.31
#